data_AF-A0AAD5IIU8-F1
#
_entry.id   AF-A0AAD5IIU8-F1
#
_cell.length_a   1.000
_cell.length_b   1.000
_cell.length_c   1.000
_cell.angle_alpha   90.00
_cell.angle_beta   90.00
_cell.angle_gamma   90.00
#
_symmetry.space_group_name_H-M   'P 1'
#
loop_
_entity.id
_entity.type
_entity.pdbx_description
1 polymer ?
#
loop_
_entity_poly.entity_id
_entity_poly.type
_entity_poly.pdbx_seq_one_letter_code
_entity_poly.pdbx_strand_id
1 'polypeptide(L)'
;MAAGNFGFAGIVTEKLTEENYENWKECLKSYFKAKGLWDVVTGKEAKPEDEDETSPTYQEWMRKNAMALHAIQVSCGADTMSKLRGRESAKFEWQLLAEKRYLPVAESKYVAPVDITSEITEYQTLYKAVEQGDWNTARDFIRNKPDSVRAKITLNGDTALHIAVMAEQINILKNLIKIMLPKDLELQNEMGYTAFSIAAINGFQ
;
A
#
# COMPACT_ATOMS: atom_id res chain seq x y z
N MET A 1 -21.76 -0.92 39.00
CA MET A 1 -21.77 -0.45 37.60
C MET A 1 -20.40 -0.71 37.02
N ALA A 2 -20.23 -1.83 36.31
CA ALA A 2 -19.00 -2.10 35.57
C ALA A 2 -19.20 -1.60 34.15
N ALA A 3 -18.35 -0.67 33.72
CA ALA A 3 -18.34 -0.15 32.36
C ALA A 3 -18.08 -1.31 31.40
N GLY A 4 -19.09 -1.59 30.55
CA GLY A 4 -19.00 -2.62 29.53
C GLY A 4 -17.90 -2.26 28.54
N ASN A 5 -16.95 -3.18 28.39
CA ASN A 5 -15.89 -3.12 27.40
C ASN A 5 -16.49 -3.37 26.00
N PHE A 6 -17.17 -2.36 25.44
CA PHE A 6 -17.78 -2.40 24.10
C PHE A 6 -16.80 -1.94 23.01
N GLY A 7 -15.57 -2.44 23.06
CA GLY A 7 -14.53 -2.16 22.08
C GLY A 7 -14.15 -3.43 21.34
N PHE A 8 -14.52 -3.53 20.07
CA PHE A 8 -13.96 -4.44 19.06
C PHE A 8 -14.31 -5.94 19.07
N ALA A 9 -14.82 -6.52 20.16
CA ALA A 9 -15.14 -7.96 20.22
C ALA A 9 -16.27 -8.45 19.28
N GLY A 10 -16.90 -7.57 18.50
CA GLY A 10 -18.09 -7.88 17.68
C GLY A 10 -17.98 -7.61 16.18
N ILE A 11 -16.84 -7.17 15.64
CA ILE A 11 -16.72 -6.85 14.20
C ILE A 11 -16.03 -7.97 13.41
N VAL A 12 -15.03 -8.62 13.99
CA VAL A 12 -14.43 -9.84 13.46
C VAL A 12 -14.15 -10.76 14.64
N THR A 13 -15.06 -11.69 14.91
CA THR A 13 -14.94 -12.66 16.01
C THR A 13 -13.87 -13.72 15.77
N GLU A 14 -13.39 -13.84 14.52
CA GLU A 14 -12.49 -14.90 14.08
C GLU A 14 -11.19 -14.33 13.50
N LYS A 15 -10.06 -14.96 13.82
CA LYS A 15 -8.76 -14.62 13.23
C LYS A 15 -8.86 -14.70 11.69
N LEU A 16 -8.30 -13.73 10.96
CA LEU A 16 -8.27 -13.78 9.50
C LEU A 16 -7.70 -15.11 8.98
N THR A 17 -8.51 -15.90 8.28
CA THR A 17 -8.16 -17.14 7.58
C THR A 17 -8.48 -17.00 6.10
N GLU A 18 -8.16 -18.01 5.28
CA GLU A 18 -8.59 -18.06 3.87
C GLU A 18 -10.12 -18.03 3.74
N GLU A 19 -10.79 -18.78 4.61
CA GLU A 19 -12.22 -19.06 4.51
C GLU A 19 -13.11 -17.89 4.96
N ASN A 20 -12.62 -17.03 5.86
CA ASN A 20 -13.39 -15.89 6.40
C ASN A 20 -13.04 -14.55 5.75
N TYR A 21 -12.19 -14.54 4.73
CA TYR A 21 -11.62 -13.34 4.13
C TYR A 21 -12.66 -12.36 3.57
N GLU A 22 -13.64 -12.83 2.81
CA GLU A 22 -14.67 -11.95 2.22
C GLU A 22 -15.55 -11.31 3.28
N ASN A 23 -15.93 -12.10 4.29
CA ASN A 23 -16.68 -11.60 5.43
C ASN A 23 -15.85 -10.57 6.20
N TRP A 24 -14.57 -10.87 6.45
CA TRP A 24 -13.63 -9.93 7.06
C TRP A 24 -13.54 -8.61 6.30
N LYS A 25 -13.39 -8.67 4.97
CA LYS A 25 -13.25 -7.51 4.09
C LYS A 25 -14.51 -6.65 4.10
N GLU A 26 -15.69 -7.25 3.96
CA GLU A 26 -16.97 -6.51 4.00
C GLU A 26 -17.27 -5.95 5.41
N CYS A 27 -16.89 -6.67 6.47
CA CYS A 27 -16.99 -6.17 7.85
C CYS A 27 -16.12 -4.94 8.08
N LEU A 28 -14.84 -4.98 7.69
CA LEU A 28 -13.94 -3.83 7.81
C LEU A 28 -14.35 -2.66 6.93
N LYS A 29 -14.77 -2.93 5.69
CA LYS A 29 -15.30 -1.91 4.79
C LYS A 29 -16.53 -1.21 5.38
N SER A 30 -17.46 -1.97 5.97
CA SER A 30 -18.63 -1.41 6.66
C SER A 30 -18.21 -0.58 7.87
N TYR A 31 -17.24 -1.06 8.65
CA TYR A 31 -16.69 -0.32 9.78
C TYR A 31 -16.05 1.01 9.35
N PHE A 32 -15.19 1.00 8.33
CA PHE A 32 -14.53 2.20 7.83
C PHE A 32 -15.53 3.22 7.28
N LYS A 33 -16.56 2.77 6.54
CA LYS A 33 -17.63 3.66 6.09
C LYS A 33 -18.39 4.27 7.28
N ALA A 34 -18.77 3.46 8.26
CA ALA A 34 -19.48 3.93 9.46
C ALA A 34 -18.67 4.91 10.31
N LYS A 35 -17.33 4.82 10.27
CA LYS A 35 -16.43 5.69 11.02
C LYS A 35 -15.84 6.85 10.20
N GLY A 36 -16.23 7.00 8.93
CA GLY A 36 -15.69 8.03 8.04
C GLY A 36 -14.19 7.86 7.74
N LEU A 37 -13.71 6.62 7.75
CA LEU A 37 -12.30 6.26 7.52
C LEU A 37 -12.05 5.72 6.11
N TRP A 38 -13.12 5.39 5.37
CA TRP A 38 -13.04 4.71 4.07
C TRP A 38 -12.22 5.50 3.03
N ASP A 39 -12.37 6.82 3.00
CA ASP A 39 -11.67 7.65 2.03
C ASP A 39 -10.17 7.78 2.35
N VAL A 40 -9.79 7.74 3.63
CA VAL A 40 -8.37 7.65 4.06
C VAL A 40 -7.77 6.30 3.66
N VAL A 41 -8.50 5.21 3.89
CA VAL A 41 -8.04 3.84 3.58
C VAL A 41 -7.95 3.57 2.08
N THR A 42 -8.81 4.19 1.28
CA THR A 42 -8.74 4.08 -0.19
C THR A 42 -7.82 5.12 -0.82
N GLY A 43 -7.31 6.08 -0.04
CA GLY A 43 -6.46 7.16 -0.51
C GLY A 43 -7.18 8.27 -1.29
N LYS A 44 -8.51 8.33 -1.21
CA LYS A 44 -9.31 9.45 -1.73
C LYS A 44 -9.11 10.72 -0.89
N GLU A 45 -8.92 10.56 0.41
CA GLU A 45 -8.48 11.61 1.32
C GLU A 45 -6.95 11.53 1.45
N ALA A 46 -6.23 12.32 0.64
CA ALA A 46 -4.78 12.33 0.63
C ALA A 46 -4.21 12.94 1.91
N LYS A 47 -2.99 12.52 2.27
CA LYS A 47 -2.25 13.14 3.38
C LYS A 47 -2.00 14.63 3.03
N PRO A 48 -2.33 15.58 3.92
CA PRO A 48 -1.99 16.98 3.68
C PRO A 48 -0.47 17.17 3.80
N GLU A 49 0.24 17.25 2.67
CA GLU A 49 1.71 17.36 2.65
C GLU A 49 2.20 18.81 2.83
N ASP A 50 1.38 19.80 2.46
CA ASP A 50 1.71 21.22 2.49
C ASP A 50 1.29 21.93 3.81
N GLU A 51 0.67 21.19 4.73
CA GLU A 51 0.19 21.75 5.98
C GLU A 51 1.15 21.49 7.14
N ASP A 52 1.25 22.47 8.04
CA ASP A 52 1.98 22.30 9.31
C ASP A 52 1.43 21.10 10.09
N GLU A 53 2.30 20.31 10.71
CA GLU A 53 1.91 19.11 11.46
C GLU A 53 0.95 19.42 12.62
N THR A 54 0.86 20.67 13.08
CA THR A 54 -0.10 21.13 14.10
C THR A 54 -1.44 21.59 13.52
N SER A 55 -1.57 21.65 12.19
CA SER A 55 -2.80 22.03 11.51
C SER A 55 -3.96 21.11 11.91
N PRO A 56 -5.16 21.66 12.18
CA PRO A 56 -6.34 20.85 12.52
C PRO A 56 -6.65 19.77 11.48
N THR A 57 -6.46 20.08 10.20
CA THR A 57 -6.71 19.18 9.06
C THR A 57 -5.66 18.07 8.97
N TYR A 58 -4.37 18.36 9.18
CA TYR A 58 -3.32 17.34 9.32
C TYR A 58 -3.57 16.42 10.51
N GLN A 59 -3.87 16.99 11.68
CA GLN A 59 -4.17 16.24 12.90
C GLN A 59 -5.40 15.35 12.76
N GLU A 60 -6.45 15.85 12.09
CA GLU A 60 -7.65 15.07 11.80
C GLU A 60 -7.34 13.89 10.87
N TRP A 61 -6.60 14.13 9.78
CA TRP A 61 -6.18 13.07 8.86
C TRP A 61 -5.33 12.01 9.59
N MET A 62 -4.33 12.43 10.36
CA MET A 62 -3.47 11.55 11.14
C MET A 62 -4.27 10.68 12.11
N ARG A 63 -5.26 11.27 12.79
CA ARG A 63 -6.16 10.53 13.68
C ARG A 63 -6.99 9.49 12.92
N LYS A 64 -7.58 9.85 11.78
CA LYS A 64 -8.37 8.91 10.95
C LYS A 64 -7.49 7.77 10.44
N ASN A 65 -6.31 8.09 9.91
CA ASN A 65 -5.35 7.12 9.42
C ASN A 65 -4.90 6.16 10.53
N ALA A 66 -4.54 6.67 11.72
CA ALA A 66 -4.17 5.84 12.86
C ALA A 66 -5.32 4.91 13.34
N MET A 67 -6.55 5.41 13.35
CA MET A 67 -7.73 4.60 13.70
C MET A 67 -7.97 3.47 12.69
N ALA A 68 -7.86 3.78 11.40
CA ALA A 68 -8.03 2.79 10.35
C ALA A 68 -6.94 1.72 10.40
N LEU A 69 -5.68 2.15 10.55
CA LEU A 69 -4.53 1.28 10.70
C LEU A 69 -4.70 0.32 11.88
N HIS A 70 -5.09 0.84 13.04
CA HIS A 70 -5.30 0.02 14.23
C HIS A 70 -6.40 -1.03 14.01
N ALA A 71 -7.50 -0.66 13.35
CA ALA A 71 -8.58 -1.59 13.04
C ALA A 71 -8.14 -2.73 12.12
N ILE A 72 -7.33 -2.42 11.09
CA ILE A 72 -6.73 -3.43 10.21
C ILE A 72 -5.84 -4.36 11.03
N GLN A 73 -4.89 -3.80 11.78
CA GLN A 73 -3.90 -4.57 12.55
C GLN A 73 -4.54 -5.51 13.58
N VAL A 74 -5.53 -5.03 14.33
CA VAL A 74 -6.26 -5.84 15.33
C VAL A 74 -7.02 -6.98 14.67
N SER A 75 -7.58 -6.75 13.48
CA SER A 75 -8.38 -7.76 12.77
C SER A 75 -7.54 -8.91 12.18
N CYS A 76 -6.24 -8.71 11.94
CA CYS A 76 -5.35 -9.69 11.32
C CYS A 76 -4.64 -10.63 12.31
N GLY A 77 -4.87 -10.46 13.62
CA GLY A 77 -4.26 -11.27 14.69
C GLY A 77 -2.79 -10.94 14.98
N ALA A 78 -2.28 -11.41 16.12
CA ALA A 78 -0.96 -11.04 16.67
C ALA A 78 0.22 -11.34 15.72
N ASP A 79 0.16 -12.44 14.96
CA ASP A 79 1.23 -12.85 14.05
C ASP A 79 1.41 -11.86 12.89
N THR A 80 0.32 -11.44 12.25
CA THR A 80 0.33 -10.45 11.17
C THR A 80 0.65 -9.06 11.72
N MET A 81 0.13 -8.72 12.90
CA MET A 81 0.39 -7.47 13.59
C MET A 81 1.89 -7.25 13.87
N SER A 82 2.62 -8.30 14.24
CA SER A 82 4.08 -8.23 14.44
C SER A 82 4.83 -7.81 13.17
N LYS A 83 4.32 -8.19 11.98
CA LYS A 83 4.89 -7.88 10.66
C LYS A 83 4.47 -6.51 10.11
N LEU A 84 3.40 -5.93 10.66
CA LEU A 84 2.86 -4.62 10.30
C LEU A 84 3.38 -3.50 11.21
N ARG A 85 4.10 -3.85 12.28
CA ARG A 85 4.67 -2.92 13.25
C ARG A 85 5.62 -1.92 12.56
N GLY A 86 5.34 -0.62 12.70
CA GLY A 86 6.15 0.47 12.10
C GLY A 86 5.68 0.94 10.72
N ARG A 87 4.54 0.45 10.22
CA ARG A 87 3.86 1.06 9.06
C ARG A 87 2.95 2.20 9.54
N GLU A 88 2.94 3.30 8.81
CA GLU A 88 2.21 4.52 9.17
C GLU A 88 0.98 4.76 8.30
N SER A 89 0.71 3.92 7.28
CA SER A 89 -0.34 4.18 6.28
C SER A 89 -1.38 3.07 6.28
N ALA A 90 -2.61 3.41 6.68
CA ALA A 90 -3.75 2.50 6.61
C ALA A 90 -4.10 2.13 5.16
N LYS A 91 -3.88 3.06 4.23
CA LYS A 91 -4.04 2.81 2.78
C LYS A 91 -3.13 1.68 2.31
N PHE A 92 -1.85 1.79 2.62
CA PHE A 92 -0.87 0.77 2.25
C PHE A 92 -1.23 -0.60 2.83
N GLU A 93 -1.63 -0.66 4.11
CA GLU A 93 -2.01 -1.92 4.74
C GLU A 93 -3.31 -2.51 4.18
N TRP A 94 -4.30 -1.68 3.86
CA TRP A 94 -5.54 -2.13 3.23
C TRP A 94 -5.32 -2.67 1.83
N GLN A 95 -4.52 -1.98 1.01
CA GLN A 95 -4.10 -2.49 -0.31
C GLN A 95 -3.36 -3.83 -0.18
N LEU A 96 -2.54 -3.98 0.88
CA LEU A 96 -1.83 -5.23 1.17
C LEU A 96 -2.74 -6.41 1.48
N LEU A 97 -3.75 -6.17 2.30
CA LEU A 97 -4.55 -7.24 2.88
C LEU A 97 -5.85 -7.47 2.11
N ALA A 98 -6.58 -6.43 1.74
CA ALA A 98 -7.95 -6.51 1.23
C ALA A 98 -8.07 -6.58 -0.30
N GLU A 99 -7.05 -6.16 -1.05
CA GLU A 99 -7.10 -6.16 -2.51
C GLU A 99 -6.41 -7.38 -3.13
N LYS A 100 -5.47 -8.04 -2.43
CA LYS A 100 -4.65 -9.12 -3.00
C LYS A 100 -5.30 -10.51 -3.06
N ARG A 101 -6.35 -10.82 -2.27
CA ARG A 101 -6.80 -12.23 -2.15
C ARG A 101 -7.79 -12.73 -3.20
N TYR A 102 -8.14 -11.91 -4.19
CA TYR A 102 -8.89 -12.33 -5.37
C TYR A 102 -8.05 -12.17 -6.64
N LEU A 103 -7.27 -13.21 -6.96
CA LEU A 103 -7.04 -13.56 -8.36
C LEU A 103 -7.59 -14.97 -8.58
N PRO A 104 -8.51 -15.18 -9.54
CA PRO A 104 -8.85 -16.51 -10.00
C PRO A 104 -7.60 -17.12 -10.62
N VAL A 105 -7.13 -18.23 -10.06
CA VAL A 105 -6.04 -19.03 -10.63
C VAL A 105 -6.56 -19.60 -11.95
N ALA A 106 -6.28 -18.91 -13.05
CA ALA A 106 -6.29 -19.53 -14.36
C ALA A 106 -5.15 -20.56 -14.36
N GLU A 107 -5.53 -21.81 -14.10
CA GLU A 107 -4.80 -23.06 -14.36
C GLU A 107 -3.27 -22.98 -14.24
N SER A 108 -2.72 -23.14 -13.04
CA SER A 108 -1.37 -23.70 -12.90
C SER A 108 -1.19 -24.39 -11.55
N LYS A 109 -0.59 -25.57 -11.62
CA LYS A 109 -0.38 -26.52 -10.52
C LYS A 109 0.39 -25.87 -9.36
N TYR A 110 -0.11 -26.11 -8.15
CA TYR A 110 0.51 -25.81 -6.86
C TYR A 110 2.04 -25.63 -6.90
N VAL A 111 2.48 -24.40 -6.66
CA VAL A 111 3.79 -24.10 -6.09
C VAL A 111 3.53 -23.55 -4.70
N ALA A 112 4.24 -24.08 -3.70
CA ALA A 112 4.15 -23.66 -2.30
C ALA A 112 4.21 -22.12 -2.16
N PRO A 113 3.61 -21.52 -1.10
CA PRO A 113 3.57 -20.08 -0.96
C PRO A 113 5.01 -19.54 -0.88
N VAL A 114 5.49 -19.01 -2.00
CA VAL A 114 6.66 -18.13 -2.01
C VAL A 114 6.30 -16.97 -1.09
N ASP A 115 7.22 -16.61 -0.19
CA ASP A 115 7.03 -15.54 0.78
C ASP A 115 7.08 -14.18 0.09
N ILE A 116 6.05 -13.86 -0.69
CA ILE A 116 5.88 -12.58 -1.39
C ILE A 116 5.79 -11.42 -0.37
N THR A 117 5.50 -11.72 0.91
CA THR A 117 5.56 -10.72 1.97
C THR A 117 6.98 -10.28 2.28
N SER A 118 7.94 -11.20 2.23
CA SER A 118 9.38 -10.93 2.37
C SER A 118 9.91 -10.03 1.24
N GLU A 119 9.58 -10.35 -0.02
CA GLU A 119 10.02 -9.55 -1.18
C GLU A 119 9.43 -8.13 -1.17
N ILE A 120 8.16 -7.95 -0.79
CA ILE A 120 7.55 -6.61 -0.73
C ILE A 120 8.06 -5.82 0.48
N THR A 121 8.37 -6.47 1.60
CA THR A 121 9.08 -5.81 2.70
C THR A 121 10.47 -5.36 2.30
N GLU A 122 11.15 -6.11 1.42
CA GLU A 122 12.49 -5.76 0.93
C GLU A 122 12.50 -4.43 0.17
N TYR A 123 11.46 -4.17 -0.64
CA TYR A 123 11.35 -2.93 -1.43
C TYR A 123 10.59 -1.81 -0.72
N GLN A 124 10.19 -2.00 0.54
CA GLN A 124 9.43 -0.99 1.29
C GLN A 124 10.18 0.34 1.40
N THR A 125 11.51 0.31 1.57
CA THR A 125 12.36 1.51 1.59
C THR A 125 12.33 2.24 0.25
N LEU A 126 12.45 1.49 -0.86
CA LEU A 126 12.41 2.06 -2.21
C LEU A 126 11.03 2.65 -2.52
N TYR A 127 9.96 1.94 -2.18
CA TYR A 127 8.59 2.42 -2.34
C TYR A 127 8.38 3.76 -1.63
N LYS A 128 8.68 3.83 -0.33
CA LYS A 128 8.47 5.06 0.47
C LYS A 128 9.29 6.22 -0.05
N ALA A 129 10.56 5.97 -0.37
CA ALA A 129 11.45 7.02 -0.89
C ALA A 129 10.94 7.57 -2.23
N VAL A 130 10.42 6.71 -3.10
CA VAL A 130 9.82 7.13 -4.37
C VAL A 130 8.52 7.88 -4.16
N GLU A 131 7.61 7.38 -3.31
CA GLU A 131 6.32 8.02 -3.00
C GLU A 131 6.52 9.43 -2.41
N GLN A 132 7.52 9.60 -1.53
CA GLN A 132 7.80 10.85 -0.81
C GLN A 132 8.74 11.82 -1.55
N GLY A 133 9.23 11.48 -2.74
CA GLY A 133 10.15 12.35 -3.49
C GLY A 133 11.60 12.35 -3.00
N ASP A 134 11.98 11.45 -2.09
CA ASP A 134 13.37 11.30 -1.60
C ASP A 134 14.24 10.51 -2.59
N TRP A 135 14.77 11.23 -3.59
CA TRP A 135 15.69 10.64 -4.57
C TRP A 135 16.99 10.11 -3.94
N ASN A 136 17.50 10.69 -2.86
CA ASN A 136 18.77 10.25 -2.28
C ASN A 136 18.64 8.84 -1.71
N THR A 137 17.60 8.60 -0.91
CA THR A 137 17.30 7.27 -0.37
C THR A 137 16.97 6.27 -1.48
N ALA A 138 16.16 6.67 -2.46
CA ALA A 138 15.82 5.79 -3.60
C ALA A 138 17.07 5.42 -4.42
N ARG A 139 17.94 6.39 -4.72
CA ARG A 139 19.19 6.18 -5.46
C ARG A 139 20.13 5.27 -4.70
N ASP A 140 20.29 5.47 -3.39
CA ASP A 140 21.20 4.67 -2.58
C ASP A 140 20.71 3.23 -2.47
N PHE A 141 19.38 3.01 -2.39
CA PHE A 141 18.79 1.67 -2.52
C PHE A 141 19.09 1.03 -3.88
N ILE A 142 18.85 1.75 -4.98
CA ILE A 142 19.10 1.24 -6.36
C ILE A 142 20.58 0.96 -6.58
N ARG A 143 21.49 1.77 -6.04
CA ARG A 143 22.94 1.51 -6.12
C ARG A 143 23.33 0.21 -5.41
N ASN A 144 22.71 -0.06 -4.27
CA ASN A 144 22.95 -1.29 -3.52
C ASN A 144 22.30 -2.52 -4.19
N LYS A 145 21.18 -2.33 -4.91
CA LYS A 145 20.45 -3.39 -5.62
C LYS A 145 20.02 -2.91 -7.02
N PRO A 146 20.91 -2.95 -8.03
CA PRO A 146 20.62 -2.36 -9.35
C PRO A 146 19.37 -2.92 -10.04
N ASP A 147 19.08 -4.22 -9.85
CA ASP A 147 17.88 -4.85 -10.42
C ASP A 147 16.57 -4.34 -9.83
N SER A 148 16.61 -3.62 -8.70
CA SER A 148 15.42 -3.05 -8.06
C SER A 148 14.69 -2.03 -8.93
N VAL A 149 15.38 -1.44 -9.92
CA VAL A 149 14.76 -0.51 -10.87
C VAL A 149 13.72 -1.21 -11.74
N ARG A 150 13.86 -2.52 -11.95
CA ARG A 150 12.96 -3.37 -12.76
C ARG A 150 12.02 -4.21 -11.88
N ALA A 151 12.21 -4.16 -10.56
CA ALA A 151 11.44 -4.95 -9.62
C ALA A 151 10.00 -4.47 -9.55
N LYS A 152 9.10 -5.43 -9.34
CA LYS A 152 7.71 -5.21 -8.98
C LYS A 152 7.66 -4.98 -7.47
N ILE A 153 7.61 -3.71 -7.07
CA ILE A 153 7.79 -3.28 -5.67
C ILE A 153 6.46 -3.13 -4.93
N THR A 154 5.34 -3.18 -5.66
CA THR A 154 3.99 -3.26 -5.08
C THR A 154 3.29 -4.54 -5.49
N LEU A 155 2.12 -4.74 -4.90
CA LEU A 155 1.25 -5.88 -5.14
C LEU A 155 0.56 -5.85 -6.48
N ASN A 156 0.30 -4.65 -7.01
CA ASN A 156 -0.21 -4.48 -8.36
C ASN A 156 0.91 -4.68 -9.38
N GLY A 157 2.11 -5.06 -8.97
CA GLY A 157 3.26 -5.21 -9.83
C GLY A 157 3.86 -3.88 -10.27
N ASP A 158 3.57 -2.79 -9.56
CA ASP A 158 4.09 -1.48 -9.91
C ASP A 158 5.60 -1.47 -9.68
N THR A 159 6.32 -0.95 -10.65
CA THR A 159 7.75 -0.62 -10.51
C THR A 159 7.90 0.73 -9.85
N ALA A 160 9.13 1.09 -9.45
CA ALA A 160 9.45 2.44 -8.99
C ALA A 160 9.00 3.53 -9.97
N LEU A 161 8.98 3.25 -11.28
CA LEU A 161 8.54 4.20 -12.30
C LEU A 161 7.03 4.48 -12.23
N HIS A 162 6.21 3.44 -12.00
CA HIS A 162 4.76 3.59 -11.84
C HIS A 162 4.43 4.44 -10.61
N ILE A 163 5.10 4.16 -9.48
CA ILE A 163 4.90 4.91 -8.23
C ILE A 163 5.32 6.38 -8.40
N ALA A 164 6.44 6.64 -9.08
CA ALA A 164 6.87 8.01 -9.36
C ALA A 164 5.85 8.80 -10.19
N VAL A 165 5.16 8.17 -11.13
CA VAL A 165 4.06 8.79 -11.89
C VAL A 165 2.83 9.01 -11.02
N MET A 166 2.39 7.99 -10.28
CA MET A 166 1.19 8.07 -9.44
C MET A 166 1.30 9.08 -8.31
N ALA A 167 2.51 9.27 -7.78
CA ALA A 167 2.82 10.25 -6.73
C ALA A 167 3.27 11.60 -7.30
N GLU A 168 3.23 11.80 -8.61
CA GLU A 168 3.60 13.05 -9.29
C GLU A 168 5.06 13.51 -9.05
N GLN A 169 5.96 12.57 -8.75
CA GLN A 169 7.34 12.83 -8.37
C GLN A 169 8.24 13.03 -9.60
N ILE A 170 8.07 14.17 -10.29
CA ILE A 170 8.76 14.52 -11.56
C ILE A 170 10.28 14.36 -11.48
N ASN A 171 10.90 14.77 -10.38
CA ASN A 171 12.36 14.69 -10.23
C ASN A 171 12.85 13.23 -10.18
N ILE A 172 12.15 12.39 -9.42
CA ILE A 172 12.45 10.94 -9.35
C ILE A 172 12.19 10.29 -10.71
N LEU A 173 11.05 10.58 -11.33
CA LEU A 173 10.70 10.08 -12.66
C LEU A 173 11.81 10.34 -13.68
N LYS A 174 12.29 11.60 -13.78
CA LYS A 174 13.38 11.98 -14.69
C LYS A 174 14.68 11.22 -14.39
N ASN A 175 14.97 10.95 -13.13
CA ASN A 175 16.19 10.22 -12.76
C ASN A 175 16.07 8.72 -13.02
N LEU A 176 14.89 8.12 -12.79
CA LEU A 176 14.61 6.72 -13.12
C LEU A 176 14.72 6.46 -14.62
N ILE A 177 14.14 7.33 -15.46
CA ILE A 177 14.21 7.20 -16.93
C ILE A 177 15.66 7.22 -17.43
N LYS A 178 16.55 8.00 -16.80
CA LYS A 178 17.97 8.08 -17.18
C LYS A 178 18.75 6.80 -16.90
N ILE A 179 18.32 6.00 -15.93
CA ILE A 179 19.03 4.79 -15.51
C ILE A 179 18.35 3.49 -15.97
N MET A 180 17.11 3.57 -16.45
CA MET A 180 16.37 2.45 -17.04
C MET A 180 16.73 2.25 -18.52
N LEU A 181 16.68 1.01 -18.99
CA LEU A 181 16.76 0.72 -20.42
C LEU A 181 15.43 1.02 -21.10
N PRO A 182 15.40 1.30 -22.43
CA PRO A 182 14.15 1.55 -23.15
C PRO A 182 13.09 0.46 -22.95
N LYS A 183 13.50 -0.81 -22.95
CA LYS A 183 12.63 -1.97 -22.68
C LYS A 183 12.05 -2.00 -21.25
N ASP A 184 12.73 -1.37 -20.29
CA ASP A 184 12.28 -1.34 -18.90
C ASP A 184 11.17 -0.30 -18.71
N LEU A 185 11.10 0.72 -19.58
CA LEU A 185 10.02 1.71 -19.61
C LEU A 185 8.69 1.10 -20.07
N GLU A 186 8.75 -0.02 -20.79
CA GLU A 186 7.61 -0.78 -21.29
C GLU A 186 7.13 -1.85 -20.29
N LEU A 187 7.75 -1.96 -19.11
CA LEU A 187 7.32 -2.89 -18.08
C LEU A 187 5.89 -2.57 -17.66
N GLN A 188 5.05 -3.61 -17.70
CA GLN A 188 3.67 -3.54 -17.25
C GLN A 188 3.56 -4.07 -15.82
N ASN A 189 2.69 -3.42 -15.06
CA ASN A 189 2.20 -3.92 -13.78
C ASN A 189 1.23 -5.11 -14.02
N GLU A 190 0.75 -5.75 -12.96
CA GLU A 190 -0.18 -6.91 -13.04
C GLU A 190 -1.53 -6.56 -13.68
N MET A 191 -1.87 -5.26 -13.76
CA MET A 191 -3.08 -4.78 -14.43
C MET A 191 -2.86 -4.51 -15.93
N GLY A 192 -1.65 -4.77 -16.45
CA GLY A 192 -1.29 -4.54 -17.85
C GLY A 192 -0.96 -3.08 -18.17
N TYR A 193 -0.85 -2.21 -17.16
CA TYR A 193 -0.53 -0.80 -17.35
C TYR A 193 0.97 -0.57 -17.29
N THR A 194 1.49 0.25 -18.20
CA THR A 194 2.81 0.87 -18.07
C THR A 194 2.70 2.18 -17.29
N ALA A 195 3.83 2.68 -16.77
CA ALA A 195 3.88 3.99 -16.12
C ALA A 195 3.36 5.11 -17.04
N PHE A 196 3.64 5.02 -18.35
CA PHE A 196 3.10 5.96 -19.34
C PHE A 196 1.58 5.88 -19.47
N SER A 197 1.01 4.67 -19.49
CA SER A 197 -0.44 4.52 -19.56
C SER A 197 -1.14 5.08 -18.33
N ILE A 198 -0.54 4.96 -17.14
CA ILE A 198 -1.04 5.59 -15.92
C ILE A 198 -0.99 7.12 -16.03
N ALA A 199 0.12 7.69 -16.51
CA ALA A 199 0.26 9.13 -16.72
C ALA A 199 -0.83 9.68 -17.65
N ALA A 200 -1.07 8.99 -18.77
CA ALA A 200 -2.09 9.38 -19.75
C ALA A 200 -3.52 9.33 -19.17
N ILE A 201 -3.84 8.31 -18.36
CA ILE A 201 -5.15 8.16 -17.71
C ILE A 201 -5.39 9.27 -16.69
N ASN A 202 -4.36 9.62 -15.91
CA ASN A 202 -4.45 10.61 -14.84
C ASN A 202 -4.32 12.06 -15.33
N GLY A 203 -4.18 12.30 -16.64
CA GLY A 203 -4.06 13.65 -17.20
C GLY A 203 -2.73 14.34 -16.88
N PHE A 204 -1.70 13.56 -16.58
CA PHE A 204 -0.35 14.05 -16.28
C PHE A 204 0.29 14.62 -17.56
N GLN A 205 0.56 15.93 -17.59
CA GLN A 205 1.14 16.66 -18.74
C GLN A 205 2.59 17.07 -18.50
#